data_AF-A0A355HA75-F1
#
_entry.id   AF-A0A355HA75-F1
#
_cell.length_a   1.000
_cell.length_b   1.000
_cell.length_c   1.000
_cell.angle_alpha   90.00
_cell.angle_beta   90.00
_cell.angle_gamma   90.00
#
_symmetry.space_group_name_H-M   'P 1'
#
loop_
_entity.id
_entity.type
_entity.pdbx_description
1 polymer ?
#
loop_
_entity_poly.entity_id
_entity_poly.type
_entity_poly.pdbx_seq_one_letter_code
_entity_poly.pdbx_strand_id
1 'polypeptide(L)'
;CFRTNRGKILPKLINPESTKLLEIAEELLAVFSGSVGAVREKLEEATKQVLDGFPGNAVVGRGLEKLLLDRTEFDTEVKTELADLRQKVFFHSSALLKGKGEISLRGFEEGVAGDLKNFQSEIAHEIGISAADLGRQLYGDLPPFQQVLHFREMTGTGLLHRYNCAQIQGLLLRCEAMTVCLPESGAARLRQLLKYLRFNKLLTRISFHQKMEKTLVLEIDGPLSMFVNTQKYGFNL
;
A
#
# COMPACT_ATOMS: atom_id res chain seq x y z
N CYS A 1 9.93 -12.26 5.20
CA CYS A 1 10.23 -13.24 6.26
C CYS A 1 11.75 -13.38 6.44
N PHE A 2 12.23 -13.67 7.64
CA PHE A 2 13.64 -13.98 7.91
C PHE A 2 13.75 -15.24 8.77
N ARG A 3 14.96 -15.77 8.93
CA ARG A 3 15.29 -16.80 9.92
C ARG A 3 16.41 -16.29 10.82
N THR A 4 16.36 -16.67 12.09
CA THR A 4 17.47 -16.44 13.03
C THR A 4 18.30 -17.70 13.13
N ASN A 5 19.63 -17.57 13.09
CA ASN A 5 20.56 -18.68 13.27
C ASN A 5 21.81 -18.17 13.97
N ARG A 6 22.13 -18.69 15.17
CA ARG A 6 23.31 -18.32 15.97
C ARG A 6 23.51 -16.80 16.09
N GLY A 7 22.45 -16.07 16.46
CA GLY A 7 22.47 -14.61 16.60
C GLY A 7 22.48 -13.82 15.27
N LYS A 8 22.46 -14.49 14.11
CA LYS A 8 22.39 -13.84 12.80
C LYS A 8 20.97 -13.85 12.25
N ILE A 9 20.54 -12.74 11.66
CA ILE A 9 19.29 -12.65 10.91
C ILE A 9 19.62 -12.90 9.44
N LEU A 10 18.95 -13.89 8.83
CA LEU A 10 19.11 -14.24 7.43
C LEU A 10 17.77 -14.01 6.70
N PRO A 11 17.69 -13.08 5.73
CA PRO A 11 16.48 -12.88 4.94
C PRO A 11 16.13 -14.16 4.15
N LYS A 12 14.83 -14.47 4.06
CA LYS A 12 14.33 -15.55 3.21
C LYS A 12 13.99 -14.96 1.84
N LEU A 13 15.03 -14.73 1.04
CA LEU A 13 14.91 -14.25 -0.33
C LEU A 13 14.24 -15.30 -1.21
N ILE A 14 13.50 -14.84 -2.21
CA ILE A 14 12.92 -15.69 -3.25
C ILE A 14 13.86 -15.77 -4.45
N ASN A 15 13.75 -16.82 -5.25
CA ASN A 15 14.48 -16.92 -6.52
C ASN A 15 13.72 -16.14 -7.61
N PRO A 16 14.26 -15.03 -8.14
CA PRO A 16 13.61 -14.26 -9.21
C PRO A 16 13.47 -15.04 -10.53
N GLU A 17 14.28 -16.08 -10.73
CA GLU A 17 14.25 -16.94 -11.92
C GLU A 17 13.27 -18.11 -11.80
N SER A 18 12.47 -18.17 -10.72
CA SER A 18 11.49 -19.24 -10.53
C SER A 18 10.31 -19.06 -11.47
N THR A 19 10.12 -19.99 -12.41
CA THR A 19 9.01 -19.97 -13.38
C THR A 19 7.64 -19.78 -12.72
N LYS A 20 7.35 -20.53 -11.65
CA LYS A 20 6.08 -20.43 -10.92
C LYS A 20 5.85 -19.05 -10.27
N LEU A 21 6.92 -18.42 -9.78
CA LEU A 21 6.81 -17.08 -9.19
C LEU A 21 6.69 -16.01 -10.27
N LEU A 22 7.35 -16.21 -11.42
CA LEU A 22 7.24 -15.33 -12.57
C LEU A 22 5.82 -15.36 -13.15
N GLU A 23 5.25 -16.54 -13.36
CA GLU A 23 3.87 -16.71 -13.83
C GLU A 23 2.89 -15.87 -12.99
N ILE A 24 2.93 -16.01 -11.66
CA ILE A 24 2.04 -15.24 -10.80
C ILE A 24 2.40 -13.76 -10.71
N ALA A 25 3.69 -13.41 -10.78
CA ALA A 25 4.08 -12.01 -10.85
C ALA A 25 3.47 -11.33 -12.09
N GLU A 26 3.48 -12.01 -13.24
CA GLU A 26 2.87 -11.51 -14.48
C GLU A 26 1.33 -11.48 -14.39
N GLU A 27 0.69 -12.48 -13.79
CA GLU A 27 -0.76 -12.46 -13.53
C GLU A 27 -1.17 -11.28 -12.64
N LEU A 28 -0.43 -11.03 -11.56
CA LEU A 28 -0.65 -9.87 -10.70
C LEU A 28 -0.46 -8.56 -11.47
N LEU A 29 0.60 -8.46 -12.28
CA LEU A 29 0.82 -7.26 -13.10
C LEU A 29 -0.31 -7.02 -14.08
N ALA A 30 -0.83 -8.07 -14.74
CA ALA A 30 -1.96 -7.97 -15.64
C ALA A 30 -3.23 -7.47 -14.92
N VAL A 31 -3.50 -7.96 -13.69
CA VAL A 31 -4.60 -7.47 -12.86
C VAL A 31 -4.46 -5.98 -12.57
N PHE A 32 -3.27 -5.54 -12.15
CA PHE A 32 -3.04 -4.13 -11.80
C PHE A 32 -3.10 -3.20 -13.03
N SER A 33 -2.48 -3.57 -14.15
CA SER A 33 -2.56 -2.80 -15.40
C SER A 33 -3.99 -2.74 -15.94
N GLY A 34 -4.75 -3.83 -15.84
CA GLY A 34 -6.14 -3.90 -16.29
C GLY A 34 -7.15 -3.22 -15.36
N SER A 35 -6.75 -2.83 -14.15
CA SER A 35 -7.65 -2.21 -13.16
C SER A 35 -7.72 -0.69 -13.24
N VAL A 36 -6.97 -0.04 -14.13
CA VAL A 36 -7.05 1.42 -14.32
C VAL A 36 -8.48 1.81 -14.73
N GLY A 37 -9.09 2.73 -13.98
CA GLY A 37 -10.50 3.13 -14.11
C GLY A 37 -11.49 2.27 -13.32
N ALA A 38 -11.06 1.13 -12.74
CA ALA A 38 -11.87 0.37 -11.80
C ALA A 38 -11.81 0.97 -10.38
N VAL A 39 -12.72 0.52 -9.51
CA VAL A 39 -12.65 0.84 -8.08
C VAL A 39 -11.66 -0.09 -7.37
N ARG A 40 -11.04 0.41 -6.32
CA ARG A 40 -10.04 -0.29 -5.52
C ARG A 40 -10.52 -1.67 -5.04
N GLU A 41 -11.79 -1.80 -4.63
CA GLU A 41 -12.37 -3.08 -4.21
C GLU A 41 -12.26 -4.15 -5.30
N LYS A 42 -12.55 -3.82 -6.56
CA LYS A 42 -12.45 -4.76 -7.68
C LYS A 42 -11.01 -5.19 -7.93
N LEU A 43 -10.07 -4.25 -7.80
CA LEU A 43 -8.64 -4.54 -7.89
C LEU A 43 -8.20 -5.50 -6.76
N GLU A 44 -8.60 -5.22 -5.51
CA GLU A 44 -8.26 -6.04 -4.36
C GLU A 44 -8.89 -7.44 -4.46
N GLU A 45 -10.13 -7.55 -4.95
CA GLU A 45 -10.80 -8.84 -5.19
C GLU A 45 -10.11 -9.65 -6.29
N ALA A 46 -9.80 -9.05 -7.44
CA ALA A 46 -9.08 -9.72 -8.51
C ALA A 46 -7.67 -10.13 -8.08
N THR A 47 -6.99 -9.29 -7.31
CA THR A 47 -5.66 -9.59 -6.75
C THR A 47 -5.74 -10.79 -5.80
N LYS A 48 -6.77 -10.84 -4.95
CA LYS A 48 -7.00 -11.96 -4.04
C LYS A 48 -7.20 -13.28 -4.79
N GLN A 49 -7.97 -13.27 -5.89
CA GLN A 49 -8.19 -14.47 -6.71
C GLN A 49 -6.87 -15.05 -7.26
N VAL A 50 -5.95 -14.18 -7.71
CA VAL A 50 -4.60 -14.60 -8.14
C VAL A 50 -3.79 -15.15 -6.96
N LEU A 51 -3.85 -14.49 -5.80
CA LEU A 51 -3.12 -14.90 -4.60
C LEU A 51 -3.63 -16.18 -3.94
N ASP A 52 -4.90 -16.55 -4.14
CA ASP A 52 -5.45 -17.82 -3.66
C ASP A 52 -4.76 -19.03 -4.34
N GLY A 53 -4.25 -18.85 -5.56
CA GLY A 53 -3.43 -19.83 -6.28
C GLY A 53 -1.93 -19.80 -5.96
N PHE A 54 -1.48 -18.97 -5.01
CA PHE A 54 -0.05 -18.72 -4.80
C PHE A 54 0.71 -19.96 -4.29
N PRO A 55 1.78 -20.44 -5.00
CA PRO A 55 2.47 -21.70 -4.72
C PRO A 55 3.43 -21.62 -3.54
N GLY A 56 3.61 -20.42 -2.97
CA GLY A 56 4.56 -20.14 -1.92
C GLY A 56 3.90 -19.71 -0.61
N ASN A 57 4.70 -19.11 0.27
CA ASN A 57 4.20 -18.57 1.52
C ASN A 57 3.31 -17.34 1.25
N ALA A 58 2.10 -17.29 1.83
CA ALA A 58 1.16 -16.17 1.70
C ALA A 58 1.77 -14.79 2.09
N VAL A 59 2.80 -14.77 2.94
CA VAL A 59 3.54 -13.53 3.28
C VAL A 59 4.28 -12.97 2.05
N VAL A 60 4.79 -13.85 1.17
CA VAL A 60 5.43 -13.41 -0.08
C VAL A 60 4.38 -12.79 -0.99
N GLY A 61 3.24 -13.48 -1.21
CA GLY A 61 2.14 -12.98 -2.03
C GLY A 61 1.66 -11.58 -1.59
N ARG A 62 1.36 -11.40 -0.31
CA ARG A 62 1.02 -10.08 0.26
C ARG A 62 2.11 -9.03 0.09
N GLY A 63 3.38 -9.45 0.12
CA GLY A 63 4.51 -8.55 -0.12
C GLY A 63 4.59 -8.09 -1.58
N LEU A 64 4.25 -8.95 -2.54
CA LEU A 64 4.17 -8.59 -3.96
C LEU A 64 3.01 -7.63 -4.20
N GLU A 65 1.81 -7.96 -3.69
CA GLU A 65 0.64 -7.10 -3.72
C GLU A 65 0.94 -5.71 -3.16
N LYS A 66 1.56 -5.63 -1.98
CA LYS A 66 1.96 -4.34 -1.37
C LYS A 66 2.85 -3.52 -2.29
N LEU A 67 3.82 -4.14 -2.95
CA LEU A 67 4.73 -3.45 -3.86
C LEU A 67 4.03 -2.94 -5.13
N LEU A 68 2.97 -3.60 -5.57
CA LEU A 68 2.13 -3.15 -6.69
C LEU A 68 1.17 -2.04 -6.25
N LEU A 69 0.58 -2.15 -5.05
CA LEU A 69 -0.23 -1.08 -4.45
C LEU A 69 0.57 0.21 -4.26
N ASP A 70 1.83 0.13 -3.82
CA ASP A 70 2.74 1.30 -3.74
C ASP A 70 3.00 1.98 -5.10
N ARG A 71 2.69 1.31 -6.21
CA ARG A 71 2.84 1.79 -7.58
C ARG A 71 1.49 2.16 -8.21
N THR A 72 0.42 2.10 -7.43
CA THR A 72 -0.95 2.41 -7.85
C THR A 72 -1.37 3.72 -7.23
N GLU A 73 -1.86 4.63 -8.07
CA GLU A 73 -2.43 5.90 -7.66
C GLU A 73 -3.94 5.76 -7.58
N PHE A 74 -4.51 6.16 -6.44
CA PHE A 74 -5.94 6.12 -6.17
C PHE A 74 -6.51 7.53 -6.08
N ASP A 75 -7.75 7.70 -6.51
CA ASP A 75 -8.53 8.92 -6.26
C ASP A 75 -8.79 9.05 -4.76
N THR A 76 -7.98 9.89 -4.11
CA THR A 76 -8.06 10.18 -2.66
C THR A 76 -8.60 11.58 -2.39
N GLU A 77 -9.15 12.25 -3.41
CA GLU A 77 -9.71 13.59 -3.26
C GLU A 77 -10.85 13.59 -2.24
N VAL A 78 -10.90 14.64 -1.42
CA VAL A 78 -11.93 14.81 -0.40
C VAL A 78 -13.22 15.29 -1.07
N LYS A 79 -14.23 14.42 -1.08
CA LYS A 79 -15.53 14.66 -1.69
C LYS A 79 -16.48 15.35 -0.70
N THR A 80 -16.33 16.66 -0.55
CA THR A 80 -17.11 17.47 0.42
C THR A 80 -18.61 17.37 0.15
N GLU A 81 -18.98 17.28 -1.12
CA GLU A 81 -20.35 17.06 -1.60
C GLU A 81 -20.99 15.78 -1.04
N LEU A 82 -20.21 14.72 -0.75
CA LEU A 82 -20.73 13.48 -0.17
C LEU A 82 -20.98 13.60 1.34
N ALA A 83 -20.24 14.47 2.04
CA ALA A 83 -20.53 14.79 3.44
C ALA A 83 -21.85 15.57 3.56
N ASP A 84 -22.07 16.56 2.69
CA ASP A 84 -23.32 17.32 2.62
C ASP A 84 -24.50 16.42 2.24
N LEU A 85 -24.29 15.50 1.29
CA LEU A 85 -25.28 14.49 0.93
C LEU A 85 -25.67 13.64 2.15
N ARG A 86 -24.69 13.10 2.89
CA ARG A 86 -24.95 12.30 4.10
C ARG A 86 -25.74 13.09 5.15
N GLN A 87 -25.42 14.37 5.36
CA GLN A 87 -26.18 15.21 6.28
C GLN A 87 -27.66 15.32 5.87
N LYS A 88 -27.93 15.58 4.58
CA LYS A 88 -29.31 15.62 4.06
C LYS A 88 -29.99 14.27 4.23
N VAL A 89 -29.34 13.18 3.83
CA VAL A 89 -29.85 11.80 3.97
C VAL A 89 -30.28 11.53 5.40
N PHE A 90 -29.42 11.80 6.38
CA PHE A 90 -29.74 11.52 7.78
C PHE A 90 -30.79 12.47 8.36
N PHE A 91 -30.83 13.73 7.91
CA PHE A 91 -31.85 14.69 8.30
C PHE A 91 -33.25 14.24 7.84
N HIS A 92 -33.42 13.95 6.55
CA HIS A 92 -34.69 13.46 5.99
C HIS A 92 -35.06 12.08 6.55
N SER A 93 -34.08 11.19 6.74
CA SER A 93 -34.30 9.87 7.39
C SER A 93 -34.88 10.02 8.80
N SER A 94 -34.33 10.95 9.60
CA SER A 94 -34.81 11.23 10.96
C SER A 94 -36.22 11.82 10.96
N ALA A 95 -36.53 12.71 10.01
CA ALA A 95 -37.87 13.28 9.88
C ALA A 95 -38.92 12.23 9.50
N LEU A 96 -38.59 11.37 8.53
CA LEU A 96 -39.44 10.29 8.05
C LEU A 96 -39.74 9.26 9.15
N LEU A 97 -38.71 8.83 9.91
CA LEU A 97 -38.85 7.91 11.05
C LEU A 97 -39.66 8.51 12.21
N LYS A 98 -39.67 9.84 12.37
CA LYS A 98 -40.49 10.55 13.37
C LYS A 98 -41.93 10.82 12.92
N GLY A 99 -42.33 10.33 11.74
CA GLY A 99 -43.67 10.54 11.18
C GLY A 99 -43.91 11.99 10.71
N LYS A 100 -42.86 12.75 10.41
CA LYS A 100 -42.92 14.16 9.97
C LYS A 100 -42.68 14.34 8.46
N GLY A 101 -42.57 13.27 7.68
CA GLY A 101 -42.48 13.33 6.22
C GLY A 101 -43.85 13.47 5.55
N GLU A 102 -43.89 13.88 4.28
CA GLU A 102 -45.13 13.98 3.49
C GLU A 102 -45.84 12.62 3.35
N ILE A 103 -45.07 11.53 3.37
CA ILE A 103 -45.55 10.15 3.37
C ILE A 103 -45.17 9.52 4.71
N SER A 104 -46.15 9.33 5.59
CA SER A 104 -45.96 8.55 6.82
C SER A 104 -45.71 7.09 6.45
N LEU A 105 -44.46 6.64 6.51
CA LEU A 105 -44.14 5.22 6.34
C LEU A 105 -44.73 4.41 7.50
N ARG A 106 -45.94 3.87 7.30
CA ARG A 106 -46.51 2.83 8.17
C ARG A 106 -45.72 1.54 7.95
N GLY A 107 -45.24 0.91 9.04
CA GLY A 107 -44.52 -0.37 8.98
C GLY A 107 -43.09 -0.37 9.53
N PHE A 108 -42.59 0.76 10.04
CA PHE A 108 -41.36 0.80 10.85
C PHE A 108 -41.67 0.68 12.36
N GLU A 109 -42.59 -0.21 12.72
CA GLU A 109 -42.84 -0.59 14.10
C GLU A 109 -41.79 -1.62 14.55
N GLU A 110 -41.42 -1.59 15.83
CA GLU A 110 -40.47 -2.54 16.39
C GLU A 110 -40.99 -3.98 16.23
N GLY A 111 -40.24 -4.81 15.50
CA GLY A 111 -40.63 -6.20 15.18
C GLY A 111 -41.36 -6.40 13.85
N VAL A 112 -41.67 -5.33 13.10
CA VAL A 112 -42.23 -5.41 11.75
C VAL A 112 -41.12 -5.26 10.71
N ALA A 113 -41.12 -6.11 9.67
CA ALA A 113 -40.19 -6.00 8.57
C ALA A 113 -40.48 -4.72 7.77
N GLY A 114 -39.63 -3.70 7.93
CA GLY A 114 -39.73 -2.45 7.17
C GLY A 114 -39.40 -2.65 5.69
N ASP A 115 -40.05 -1.88 4.81
CA ASP A 115 -39.74 -1.87 3.39
C ASP A 115 -38.55 -0.92 3.10
N LEU A 116 -37.35 -1.51 3.06
CA LEU A 116 -36.11 -0.79 2.79
C LEU A 116 -36.12 -0.09 1.42
N LYS A 117 -36.77 -0.68 0.40
CA LYS A 117 -36.79 -0.10 -0.95
C LYS A 117 -37.65 1.15 -0.99
N ASN A 118 -38.83 1.09 -0.36
CA ASN A 118 -39.69 2.28 -0.26
C ASN A 118 -39.00 3.37 0.56
N PHE A 119 -38.39 3.02 1.69
CA PHE A 119 -37.60 3.98 2.49
C PHE A 119 -36.51 4.67 1.67
N GLN A 120 -35.68 3.91 0.94
CA GLN A 120 -34.64 4.49 0.10
C GLN A 120 -35.20 5.36 -1.02
N SER A 121 -36.34 4.98 -1.60
CA SER A 121 -36.99 5.73 -2.68
C SER A 121 -37.53 7.08 -2.20
N GLU A 122 -38.15 7.11 -1.02
CA GLU A 122 -38.63 8.34 -0.38
C GLU A 122 -37.49 9.30 -0.06
N ILE A 123 -36.42 8.79 0.56
CA ILE A 123 -35.24 9.61 0.87
C ILE A 123 -34.57 10.14 -0.39
N ALA A 124 -34.49 9.32 -1.45
CA ALA A 124 -33.94 9.75 -2.72
C ALA A 124 -34.81 10.85 -3.37
N HIS A 125 -36.15 10.71 -3.31
CA HIS A 125 -37.11 11.71 -3.79
C HIS A 125 -36.95 13.05 -3.05
N GLU A 126 -36.94 13.04 -1.72
CA GLU A 126 -36.76 14.23 -0.86
C GLU A 126 -35.46 15.01 -1.17
N ILE A 127 -34.40 14.29 -1.55
CA ILE A 127 -33.08 14.86 -1.81
C ILE A 127 -32.90 15.23 -3.30
N GLY A 128 -33.79 14.77 -4.18
CA GLY A 128 -33.75 15.02 -5.62
C GLY A 128 -32.72 14.18 -6.37
N ILE A 129 -32.42 12.96 -5.90
CA ILE A 129 -31.52 12.01 -6.58
C ILE A 129 -32.22 10.68 -6.85
N SER A 130 -31.65 9.83 -7.70
CA SER A 130 -32.18 8.48 -7.88
C SER A 130 -31.82 7.57 -6.69
N ALA A 131 -32.65 6.58 -6.37
CA ALA A 131 -32.33 5.62 -5.31
C ALA A 131 -31.04 4.82 -5.60
N ALA A 132 -30.74 4.59 -6.88
CA ALA A 132 -29.49 3.95 -7.30
C ALA A 132 -28.27 4.85 -7.04
N ASP A 133 -28.40 6.17 -7.28
CA ASP A 133 -27.35 7.14 -7.00
C ASP A 133 -27.15 7.34 -5.51
N LEU A 134 -28.24 7.37 -4.73
CA LEU A 134 -28.18 7.42 -3.27
C LEU A 134 -27.31 6.28 -2.72
N GLY A 135 -27.56 5.04 -3.14
CA GLY A 135 -26.77 3.89 -2.71
C GLY A 135 -25.30 3.96 -3.11
N ARG A 136 -25.00 4.44 -4.33
CA ARG A 136 -23.62 4.56 -4.83
C ARG A 136 -22.84 5.72 -4.18
N GLN A 137 -23.50 6.85 -3.93
CA GLN A 137 -22.84 8.07 -3.48
C GLN A 137 -22.69 8.16 -1.96
N LEU A 138 -23.61 7.57 -1.18
CA LEU A 138 -23.66 7.74 0.28
C LEU A 138 -22.31 7.52 0.98
N TYR A 139 -21.53 6.55 0.50
CA TYR A 139 -20.21 6.21 1.00
C TYR A 139 -19.17 6.11 -0.12
N GLY A 140 -19.40 6.77 -1.25
CA GLY A 140 -18.50 6.73 -2.42
C GLY A 140 -17.12 7.35 -2.19
N ASP A 141 -16.90 7.98 -1.03
CA ASP A 141 -15.64 8.51 -0.52
C ASP A 141 -14.82 7.48 0.28
N LEU A 142 -15.37 6.30 0.59
CA LEU A 142 -14.62 5.27 1.32
C LEU A 142 -13.52 4.63 0.45
N PRO A 143 -12.41 4.17 1.08
CA PRO A 143 -11.28 3.56 0.36
C PRO A 143 -11.65 2.49 -0.69
N PRO A 144 -12.59 1.56 -0.46
CA PRO A 144 -12.95 0.53 -1.45
C PRO A 144 -13.48 1.11 -2.78
N PHE A 145 -14.09 2.31 -2.74
CA PHE A 145 -14.68 2.96 -3.91
C PHE A 145 -13.74 3.95 -4.60
N GLN A 146 -12.53 4.13 -4.09
CA GLN A 146 -11.52 4.97 -4.72
C GLN A 146 -11.18 4.41 -6.11
N GLN A 147 -11.20 5.27 -7.12
CA GLN A 147 -10.84 4.87 -8.48
C GLN A 147 -9.33 4.67 -8.59
N VAL A 148 -8.92 3.67 -9.36
CA VAL A 148 -7.53 3.51 -9.78
C VAL A 148 -7.26 4.50 -10.90
N LEU A 149 -6.48 5.54 -10.62
CA LEU A 149 -6.16 6.61 -11.56
C LEU A 149 -5.01 6.21 -12.49
N HIS A 150 -3.97 5.63 -11.90
CA HIS A 150 -2.76 5.27 -12.63
C HIS A 150 -2.07 4.07 -11.99
N PHE A 151 -1.45 3.23 -12.81
CA PHE A 151 -0.56 2.17 -12.35
C PHE A 151 0.78 2.29 -13.07
N ARG A 152 1.86 2.41 -12.29
CA ARG A 152 3.22 2.49 -12.85
C ARG A 152 3.73 1.08 -13.11
N GLU A 153 3.66 0.65 -14.36
CA GLU A 153 4.03 -0.71 -14.79
C GLU A 153 5.48 -1.10 -14.46
N MET A 154 5.72 -2.41 -14.36
CA MET A 154 7.04 -3.04 -14.24
C MET A 154 6.99 -4.47 -14.76
N THR A 155 8.15 -5.11 -14.92
CA THR A 155 8.24 -6.53 -15.31
C THR A 155 8.08 -7.46 -14.11
N GLY A 156 7.62 -8.70 -14.34
CA GLY A 156 7.51 -9.71 -13.28
C GLY A 156 8.86 -10.02 -12.63
N THR A 157 9.91 -10.16 -13.44
CA THR A 157 11.30 -10.28 -12.95
C THR A 157 11.69 -9.10 -12.05
N GLY A 158 11.36 -7.88 -12.47
CA GLY A 158 11.59 -6.66 -11.71
C GLY A 158 10.84 -6.67 -10.37
N LEU A 159 9.62 -7.20 -10.34
CA LEU A 159 8.80 -7.30 -9.12
C LEU A 159 9.45 -8.26 -8.10
N LEU A 160 9.91 -9.42 -8.55
CA LEU A 160 10.57 -10.40 -7.68
C LEU A 160 11.91 -9.88 -7.14
N HIS A 161 12.71 -9.20 -7.97
CA HIS A 161 13.91 -8.51 -7.51
C HIS A 161 13.58 -7.39 -6.51
N ARG A 162 12.51 -6.63 -6.76
CA ARG A 162 12.06 -5.56 -5.86
C ARG A 162 11.59 -6.11 -4.52
N TYR A 163 10.92 -7.26 -4.49
CA TYR A 163 10.57 -7.96 -3.26
C TYR A 163 11.79 -8.32 -2.42
N ASN A 164 12.82 -8.89 -3.04
CA ASN A 164 14.07 -9.21 -2.33
C ASN A 164 14.75 -7.95 -1.76
N CYS A 165 14.78 -6.86 -2.54
CA CYS A 165 15.30 -5.57 -2.08
C CYS A 165 14.48 -5.02 -0.90
N ALA A 166 13.16 -4.99 -1.01
CA ALA A 166 12.26 -4.51 0.04
C ALA A 166 12.38 -5.36 1.32
N GLN A 167 12.62 -6.66 1.20
CA GLN A 167 12.84 -7.54 2.34
C GLN A 167 14.12 -7.19 3.10
N ILE A 168 15.21 -6.87 2.39
CA ILE A 168 16.47 -6.43 3.01
C ILE A 168 16.28 -5.03 3.63
N GLN A 169 15.66 -4.10 2.92
CA GLN A 169 15.36 -2.75 3.42
C GLN A 169 14.54 -2.80 4.71
N GLY A 170 13.53 -3.67 4.78
CA GLY A 170 12.73 -3.86 6.00
C GLY A 170 13.55 -4.31 7.22
N LEU A 171 14.65 -5.04 7.01
CA LEU A 171 15.60 -5.40 8.08
C LEU A 171 16.51 -4.22 8.44
N LEU A 172 16.99 -3.47 7.44
CA LEU A 172 17.85 -2.29 7.65
C LEU A 172 17.12 -1.15 8.37
N LEU A 173 15.80 -1.03 8.23
CA LEU A 173 15.00 -0.09 9.02
C LEU A 173 15.08 -0.34 10.54
N ARG A 174 15.60 -1.50 10.97
CA ARG A 174 15.81 -1.89 12.36
C ARG A 174 17.27 -2.26 12.64
N CYS A 175 18.23 -1.67 11.93
CA CYS A 175 19.65 -1.84 12.26
C CYS A 175 20.16 -0.70 13.16
N GLU A 176 21.18 -1.02 13.97
CA GLU A 176 21.95 -0.04 14.74
C GLU A 176 23.04 0.60 13.89
N ALA A 177 23.66 -0.18 13.02
CA ALA A 177 24.65 0.28 12.04
C ALA A 177 24.68 -0.68 10.83
N MET A 178 25.24 -0.19 9.72
CA MET A 178 25.52 -0.95 8.51
C MET A 178 26.97 -0.72 8.09
N THR A 179 27.72 -1.81 7.93
CA THR A 179 29.09 -1.76 7.42
C THR A 179 29.13 -2.17 5.96
N VAL A 180 29.66 -1.31 5.10
CA VAL A 180 29.84 -1.56 3.67
C VAL A 180 31.33 -1.61 3.36
N CYS A 181 31.80 -2.76 2.89
CA CYS A 181 33.17 -2.93 2.40
C CYS A 181 33.20 -2.71 0.89
N LEU A 182 33.93 -1.69 0.46
CA LEU A 182 34.10 -1.32 -0.94
C LEU A 182 35.53 -1.67 -1.37
N PRO A 183 35.73 -2.72 -2.19
CA PRO A 183 37.03 -2.97 -2.80
C PRO A 183 37.41 -1.80 -3.73
N GLU A 184 38.67 -1.78 -4.18
CA GLU A 184 39.19 -0.75 -5.09
C GLU A 184 38.21 -0.55 -6.26
N SER A 185 37.54 0.60 -6.24
CA SER A 185 36.47 0.94 -7.15
C SER A 185 36.80 2.25 -7.83
N GLY A 186 36.43 2.37 -9.11
CA GLY A 186 36.74 3.57 -9.89
C GLY A 186 36.23 4.84 -9.20
N ALA A 187 37.05 5.90 -9.19
CA ALA A 187 36.80 7.13 -8.45
C ALA A 187 35.43 7.77 -8.72
N ALA A 188 34.85 7.54 -9.91
CA ALA A 188 33.50 8.00 -10.25
C ALA A 188 32.40 7.36 -9.38
N ARG A 189 32.43 6.04 -9.17
CA ARG A 189 31.42 5.32 -8.36
C ARG A 189 31.53 5.70 -6.89
N LEU A 190 32.76 5.83 -6.38
CA LEU A 190 32.99 6.30 -5.01
C LEU A 190 32.45 7.72 -4.81
N ARG A 191 32.76 8.66 -5.72
CA ARG A 191 32.21 10.01 -5.67
C ARG A 191 30.68 10.03 -5.70
N GLN A 192 30.08 9.16 -6.51
CA GLN A 192 28.62 9.04 -6.56
C GLN A 192 28.04 8.54 -5.23
N LEU A 193 28.61 7.51 -4.63
CA LEU A 193 28.19 7.01 -3.32
C LEU A 193 28.31 8.09 -2.23
N LEU A 194 29.45 8.78 -2.16
CA LEU A 194 29.67 9.87 -1.20
C LEU A 194 28.67 11.02 -1.39
N LYS A 195 28.29 11.32 -2.64
CA LYS A 195 27.23 12.30 -2.93
C LYS A 195 25.88 11.84 -2.37
N TYR A 196 25.52 10.56 -2.53
CA TYR A 196 24.26 10.03 -1.98
C TYR A 196 24.26 10.04 -0.45
N LEU A 197 25.33 9.57 0.21
CA LEU A 197 25.44 9.59 1.67
C LEU A 197 25.25 11.01 2.23
N ARG A 198 25.91 11.99 1.60
CA ARG A 198 25.80 13.40 1.99
C ARG A 198 24.41 13.98 1.71
N PHE A 199 23.82 13.68 0.56
CA PHE A 199 22.48 14.15 0.19
C PHE A 199 21.41 13.63 1.16
N ASN A 200 21.50 12.35 1.51
CA ASN A 200 20.61 11.67 2.44
C ASN A 200 20.92 11.96 3.92
N LYS A 201 21.97 12.76 4.20
CA LYS A 201 22.43 13.16 5.54
C LYS A 201 22.71 11.97 6.46
N LEU A 202 23.31 10.92 5.89
CA LEU A 202 23.65 9.71 6.64
C LEU A 202 24.96 9.91 7.41
N LEU A 203 24.95 9.59 8.70
CA LEU A 203 26.13 9.62 9.55
C LEU A 203 27.01 8.43 9.17
N THR A 204 28.20 8.71 8.64
CA THR A 204 29.09 7.68 8.11
C THR A 204 30.53 7.93 8.54
N ARG A 205 31.18 6.89 9.07
CA ARG A 205 32.62 6.86 9.30
C ARG A 205 33.30 6.08 8.17
N ILE A 206 34.33 6.67 7.58
CA ILE A 206 35.07 6.08 6.45
C ILE A 206 36.50 5.79 6.90
N SER A 207 36.96 4.56 6.67
CA SER A 207 38.33 4.13 6.97
C SER A 207 38.85 3.16 5.92
N PHE A 208 40.16 2.92 5.91
CA PHE A 208 40.75 1.83 5.11
C PHE A 208 40.69 0.50 5.86
N HIS A 209 40.49 -0.59 5.13
CA HIS A 209 40.46 -1.93 5.68
C HIS A 209 41.85 -2.33 6.19
N GLN A 210 41.94 -2.80 7.44
CA GLN A 210 43.20 -3.07 8.14
C GLN A 210 44.13 -4.07 7.43
N LYS A 211 43.56 -5.01 6.65
CA LYS A 211 44.31 -6.07 5.94
C LYS A 211 44.38 -5.87 4.42
N MET A 212 43.56 -4.96 3.88
CA MET A 212 43.46 -4.75 2.43
C MET A 212 43.53 -3.24 2.19
N GLU A 213 44.75 -2.73 2.04
CA GLU A 213 45.03 -1.28 2.05
C GLU A 213 44.19 -0.47 1.05
N LYS A 214 43.72 -1.11 -0.04
CA LYS A 214 42.90 -0.48 -1.08
C LYS A 214 41.39 -0.61 -0.90
N THR A 215 40.93 -1.27 0.15
CA THR A 215 39.49 -1.46 0.43
C THR A 215 39.03 -0.41 1.43
N LEU A 216 37.97 0.32 1.09
CA LEU A 216 37.32 1.26 2.01
C LEU A 216 36.25 0.54 2.83
N VAL A 217 36.17 0.89 4.11
CA VAL A 217 35.13 0.45 5.03
C VAL A 217 34.31 1.66 5.42
N LEU A 218 33.03 1.62 5.11
CA LEU A 218 32.04 2.64 5.47
C LEU A 218 31.15 2.06 6.57
N GLU A 219 31.22 2.64 7.75
CA GLU A 219 30.29 2.35 8.84
C GLU A 219 29.25 3.45 8.86
N ILE A 220 28.02 3.09 8.48
CA ILE A 220 26.88 3.98 8.39
C ILE A 220 25.99 3.70 9.60
N ASP A 221 25.67 4.73 10.36
CA ASP A 221 24.74 4.61 11.48
C ASP A 221 23.37 4.20 10.97
N GLY A 222 22.73 3.29 11.68
CA GLY A 222 21.40 2.77 11.38
C GLY A 222 20.31 3.58 12.09
N PRO A 223 19.03 3.29 11.81
CA PRO A 223 17.93 4.04 12.41
C PRO A 223 17.87 3.92 13.93
N LEU A 224 18.27 2.77 14.48
CA LEU A 224 18.19 2.51 15.92
C LEU A 224 19.26 3.25 16.75
N SER A 225 20.33 3.75 16.14
CA SER A 225 21.31 4.58 16.85
C SER A 225 20.86 6.04 17.00
N MET A 226 19.78 6.43 16.31
CA MET A 226 19.23 7.78 16.35
C MET A 226 18.24 7.95 17.51
N PHE A 227 18.49 8.93 18.38
CA PHE A 227 17.57 9.27 19.49
C PHE A 227 16.29 9.99 19.03
N VAL A 228 16.29 10.63 17.86
CA VAL A 228 15.16 11.41 17.30
C VAL A 228 15.07 11.18 15.80
N ASN A 229 13.87 11.22 15.22
CA ASN A 229 13.61 11.07 13.78
C ASN A 229 14.06 9.74 13.15
N THR A 230 14.08 8.66 13.94
CA THR A 230 14.45 7.29 13.52
C THR A 230 13.79 6.84 12.22
N GLN A 231 12.49 7.10 12.02
CA GLN A 231 11.79 6.71 10.79
C GLN A 231 12.28 7.49 9.56
N LYS A 232 12.39 8.82 9.64
CA LYS A 232 12.86 9.66 8.52
C LYS A 232 14.29 9.32 8.14
N TYR A 233 15.14 9.10 9.13
CA TYR A 233 16.52 8.67 8.91
C TYR A 233 16.57 7.29 8.24
N GLY A 234 15.76 6.33 8.69
CA GLY A 234 15.66 5.02 8.05
C GLY A 234 15.13 5.02 6.62
N PHE A 235 14.24 5.94 6.26
CA PHE A 235 13.81 6.09 4.86
C PHE A 235 14.91 6.63 3.94
N ASN A 236 15.90 7.34 4.48
CA ASN A 236 17.03 7.90 3.73
C ASN A 236 18.19 6.91 3.55
N LEU A 237 18.26 5.87 4.41
CA LEU A 237 19.30 4.83 4.41
C LEU A 237 19.08 3.79 3.30
#